data_AF-A0A8C1TX73-F1
#
_entry.id   AF-A0A8C1TX73-F1
#
_cell.length_a   1.000
_cell.length_b   1.000
_cell.length_c   1.000
_cell.angle_alpha   90.00
_cell.angle_beta   90.00
_cell.angle_gamma   90.00
#
_symmetry.space_group_name_H-M   'P 1'
#
loop_
_entity.id
_entity.type
_entity.pdbx_description
1 polymer ?
#
loop_
_entity_poly.entity_id
_entity_poly.type
_entity_poly.pdbx_seq_one_letter_code
_entity_poly.pdbx_strand_id
1 'polypeptide(L)'
;MVKHQPLQVYERQLCLSCLTGIYGCRWKRYQRSHDDSSKWECSWFFLLCCSFLLLLVWSYFWLEARNDYNEFNWLLYNRSAVWKDGTVPILATTLTGFTYTAFLMILALCHIALGQQLNLYWIHKIVVLAILLTTITGVVSIDDFWQDEWDIVVISLQFTGPFLHIGALAAVTALGWVIASQVVRVERSRLQVVMLVIYVSVLLVLYLVPLCISSPCIMDLSKLGPRPAVIGRRGAPMLAPEHTIMSFSKALQQKVTALEADVTISLDGVPFLMRDRTLRRTTNVDKLFPGRQDHDASFFNWTEIRSLNAGLWFLRDDPYWTVQYMSEKDRNRTANQTVCSLAELLRLAARTNRSVIFSLRRPPPQHPRHQLWVSDALKVIQRSSILPEQVMWTPDWYRKKVRAAVPLLQQTSDEKLPVAELKERGISTLTLHYSQARAQDIRQFSGSNVSVNVYPVNEPWLYSLMWCSGVQSVSSDAPHILKKVPNPIWIMSADEYGLIWITSDLISVAIVIGIFIFQKWKMSGMRSYNPEQIMLSAVVRRPSRDVNLMKEKLIFSEINNGVGSTDELSVYTGNGLDAYARDDIMMPARHASKL
;
A
#
# COMPACT_ATOMS: atom_id res chain seq x y z
N MET A 1 43.99 26.07 42.85
CA MET A 1 44.24 24.68 42.39
C MET A 1 43.50 24.48 41.08
N VAL A 2 44.19 24.65 39.93
CA VAL A 2 43.56 24.62 38.61
C VAL A 2 43.44 23.17 38.13
N LYS A 3 42.21 22.71 37.84
CA LYS A 3 42.02 21.41 37.16
C LYS A 3 42.37 21.57 35.68
N HIS A 4 43.49 21.00 35.25
CA HIS A 4 43.76 20.85 33.82
C HIS A 4 42.71 19.91 33.21
N GLN A 5 41.84 20.44 32.35
CA GLN A 5 41.08 19.61 31.42
C GLN A 5 42.05 18.96 30.44
N PRO A 6 41.95 17.63 30.18
CA PRO A 6 42.73 17.01 29.11
C PRO A 6 42.30 17.58 27.76
N LEU A 7 43.28 17.92 26.91
CA LEU A 7 43.05 18.33 25.53
C LEU A 7 42.42 17.18 24.75
N GLN A 8 41.08 17.19 24.65
CA GLN A 8 40.33 16.22 23.86
C GLN A 8 40.56 16.46 22.36
N VAL A 9 41.10 15.45 21.68
CA VAL A 9 41.21 15.44 20.22
C VAL A 9 39.82 15.25 19.62
N TYR A 10 39.25 16.33 19.06
CA TYR A 10 37.94 16.30 18.42
C TYR A 10 38.01 15.66 17.04
N GLU A 11 37.71 14.36 16.96
CA GLU A 11 37.42 13.71 15.67
C GLU A 11 36.17 14.31 15.03
N ARG A 12 36.28 14.73 13.77
CA ARG A 12 35.21 15.43 13.04
C ARG A 12 34.21 14.44 12.45
N GLN A 13 33.42 13.78 13.30
CA GLN A 13 32.41 12.78 12.90
C GLN A 13 31.22 13.43 12.18
N LEU A 14 31.40 13.77 10.90
CA LEU A 14 30.39 14.42 10.04
C LEU A 14 29.05 13.65 10.06
N CYS A 15 29.11 12.32 9.94
CA CYS A 15 27.93 11.45 9.94
C CYS A 15 27.09 11.60 11.22
N LEU A 16 27.73 11.63 12.40
CA LEU A 16 27.04 11.84 13.68
C LEU A 16 26.37 13.21 13.72
N SER A 17 27.07 14.26 13.27
CA SER A 17 26.53 15.63 13.22
C SER A 17 25.33 15.76 12.26
N CYS A 18 25.31 15.01 11.15
CA CYS A 18 24.14 14.94 10.28
C CYS A 18 22.97 14.21 10.96
N LEU A 19 23.24 13.10 11.65
CA LEU A 19 22.20 12.32 12.34
C LEU A 19 21.53 13.09 13.49
N THR A 20 22.31 13.81 14.30
CA THR A 20 21.81 14.69 15.38
C THR A 20 21.19 15.97 14.83
N GLY A 21 21.73 16.47 13.72
CA GLY A 21 21.22 17.61 12.97
C GLY A 21 19.82 17.36 12.42
N ILE A 22 19.62 16.28 11.68
CA ILE A 22 18.32 15.99 11.04
C ILE A 22 17.25 15.64 12.07
N TYR A 23 17.54 14.77 13.06
CA TYR A 23 16.52 14.31 14.02
C TYR A 23 16.15 15.36 15.09
N GLY A 24 17.14 16.14 15.54
CA GLY A 24 17.01 17.02 16.71
C GLY A 24 17.38 18.49 16.49
N CYS A 25 17.67 18.89 15.25
CA CYS A 25 18.22 20.21 14.88
C CYS A 25 19.56 20.55 15.57
N ARG A 26 20.30 19.54 16.07
CA ARG A 26 21.58 19.73 16.77
C ARG A 26 22.77 19.60 15.80
N TRP A 27 23.05 20.68 15.06
CA TRP A 27 24.10 20.76 14.03
C TRP A 27 25.49 21.23 14.51
N LYS A 28 25.61 21.72 15.76
CA LYS A 28 26.89 22.25 16.30
C LYS A 28 27.80 21.11 16.80
N ARG A 29 29.13 21.37 16.82
CA ARG A 29 30.19 20.48 17.33
C ARG A 29 29.74 19.74 18.58
N TYR A 30 29.50 18.43 18.45
CA TYR A 30 28.89 17.66 19.52
C TYR A 30 29.94 17.16 20.52
N GLN A 31 29.83 17.60 21.77
CA GLN A 31 30.37 16.86 22.90
C GLN A 31 29.44 15.66 23.12
N ARG A 32 29.97 14.44 23.10
CA ARG A 32 29.18 13.20 23.24
C ARG A 32 28.50 13.16 24.61
N SER A 33 27.27 13.65 24.70
CA SER A 33 26.46 13.61 25.91
C SER A 33 26.22 12.15 26.30
N HIS A 34 26.78 11.72 27.42
CA HIS A 34 26.53 10.40 28.01
C HIS A 34 25.23 10.38 28.85
N ASP A 35 24.47 11.48 28.85
CA ASP A 35 23.24 11.64 29.59
C ASP A 35 22.10 10.82 28.97
N ASP A 36 21.42 10.02 29.80
CA ASP A 36 20.24 9.23 29.43
C ASP A 36 19.14 10.09 28.77
N SER A 37 18.34 9.47 27.90
CA SER A 37 17.14 10.14 27.35
C SER A 37 16.11 10.37 28.45
N SER A 38 15.51 11.56 28.46
CA SER A 38 14.47 11.92 29.42
C SER A 38 13.20 11.11 29.21
N LYS A 39 12.38 10.96 30.26
CA LYS A 39 11.04 10.33 30.17
C LYS A 39 10.19 10.94 29.06
N TRP A 40 10.31 12.25 28.83
CA TRP A 40 9.60 12.97 27.79
C TRP A 40 10.05 12.59 26.37
N GLU A 41 11.37 12.45 26.15
CA GLU A 41 11.92 11.97 24.87
C GLU A 41 11.51 10.52 24.60
N CYS A 42 11.51 9.65 25.62
CA CYS A 42 10.98 8.30 25.50
C CYS A 42 9.49 8.26 25.15
N SER A 43 8.66 9.15 25.72
CA SER A 43 7.24 9.27 25.35
C SER A 43 7.04 9.69 23.90
N TRP A 44 7.87 10.62 23.38
CA TRP A 44 7.81 11.01 21.97
C TRP A 44 8.31 9.92 21.02
N PHE A 45 9.31 9.14 21.42
CA PHE A 45 9.73 7.95 20.67
C PHE A 45 8.63 6.88 20.64
N PHE A 46 7.91 6.66 21.75
CA PHE A 46 6.75 5.77 21.79
C PHE A 46 5.63 6.25 20.85
N LEU A 47 5.28 7.54 20.88
CA LEU A 47 4.31 8.13 19.93
C LEU A 47 4.74 7.97 18.47
N LEU A 48 6.03 8.15 18.16
CA LEU A 48 6.56 7.91 16.81
C LEU A 48 6.43 6.43 16.42
N CYS A 49 6.71 5.49 17.32
CA CYS A 49 6.51 4.05 17.08
C CYS A 49 5.05 3.71 16.81
N CYS A 50 4.12 4.22 17.63
CA CYS A 50 2.68 4.02 17.43
C CYS A 50 2.20 4.61 16.09
N SER A 51 2.67 5.81 15.74
CA SER A 51 2.33 6.47 14.46
C SER A 51 2.84 5.67 13.26
N PHE A 52 4.08 5.17 13.33
CA PHE A 52 4.67 4.33 12.29
C PHE A 52 3.92 2.98 12.14
N LEU A 53 3.61 2.31 13.24
CA LEU A 53 2.87 1.03 13.21
C LEU A 53 1.44 1.20 12.70
N LEU A 54 0.73 2.26 13.13
CA LEU A 54 -0.60 2.57 12.61
C LEU A 54 -0.56 2.87 11.11
N LEU A 55 0.41 3.67 10.66
CA LEU A 55 0.61 3.94 9.23
C LEU A 55 1.03 2.73 8.41
N LEU A 56 1.78 1.78 8.99
CA LEU A 56 2.12 0.52 8.33
C LEU A 56 0.86 -0.31 8.06
N VAL A 57 -0.02 -0.47 9.07
CA VAL A 57 -1.30 -1.17 8.93
C VAL A 57 -2.24 -0.43 7.96
N TRP A 58 -2.30 0.90 8.05
CA TRP A 58 -3.11 1.74 7.17
C TRP A 58 -2.64 1.71 5.71
N SER A 59 -1.32 1.73 5.48
CA SER A 59 -0.74 1.57 4.14
C SER A 59 -1.01 0.16 3.59
N TYR A 60 -1.00 -0.86 4.45
CA TYR A 60 -1.35 -2.23 4.08
C TYR A 60 -2.83 -2.35 3.68
N PHE A 61 -3.76 -1.79 4.47
CA PHE A 61 -5.18 -1.72 4.12
C PHE A 61 -5.39 -1.12 2.73
N TRP A 62 -4.81 0.05 2.45
CA TRP A 62 -4.98 0.71 1.15
C TRP A 62 -4.35 -0.07 -0.01
N LEU A 63 -3.24 -0.78 0.20
CA LEU A 63 -2.64 -1.63 -0.84
C LEU A 63 -3.58 -2.76 -1.28
N GLU A 64 -4.26 -3.40 -0.32
CA GLU A 64 -5.15 -4.54 -0.58
C GLU A 64 -6.54 -4.08 -1.07
N ALA A 65 -7.06 -2.96 -0.52
CA ALA A 65 -8.31 -2.31 -0.92
C ALA A 65 -8.33 -1.85 -2.40
N ARG A 66 -7.21 -1.97 -3.12
CA ARG A 66 -7.10 -1.73 -4.57
C ARG A 66 -8.13 -2.50 -5.40
N ASN A 67 -8.55 -3.68 -4.93
CA ASN A 67 -9.63 -4.45 -5.55
C ASN A 67 -10.93 -3.65 -5.71
N ASP A 68 -11.19 -2.74 -4.76
CA ASP A 68 -12.48 -2.06 -4.55
C ASP A 68 -12.41 -0.53 -4.60
N TYR A 69 -11.29 0.05 -5.06
CA TYR A 69 -11.13 1.50 -5.26
C TYR A 69 -12.29 2.15 -6.04
N ASN A 70 -12.82 1.48 -7.07
CA ASN A 70 -13.96 2.00 -7.83
C ASN A 70 -15.29 1.90 -7.05
N GLU A 71 -15.43 0.92 -6.15
CA GLU A 71 -16.59 0.83 -5.24
C GLU A 71 -16.52 1.92 -4.16
N PHE A 72 -15.32 2.23 -3.63
CA PHE A 72 -15.09 3.40 -2.77
C PHE A 72 -15.43 4.73 -3.46
N ASN A 73 -14.93 4.94 -4.68
CA ASN A 73 -15.22 6.15 -5.45
C ASN A 73 -16.71 6.26 -5.80
N TRP A 74 -17.39 5.15 -6.04
CA TRP A 74 -18.84 5.10 -6.23
C TRP A 74 -19.62 5.42 -4.94
N LEU A 75 -19.16 4.95 -3.77
CA LEU A 75 -19.72 5.30 -2.46
C LEU A 75 -19.58 6.81 -2.18
N LEU A 76 -18.41 7.39 -2.44
CA LEU A 76 -18.16 8.82 -2.33
C LEU A 76 -19.03 9.63 -3.30
N TYR A 77 -19.22 9.16 -4.53
CA TYR A 77 -20.13 9.77 -5.50
C TYR A 77 -21.58 9.77 -4.97
N ASN A 78 -22.06 8.64 -4.44
CA ASN A 78 -23.43 8.50 -3.96
C ASN A 78 -23.76 9.44 -2.78
N ARG A 79 -22.75 9.88 -2.02
CA ARG A 79 -22.89 10.86 -0.93
C ARG A 79 -22.69 12.31 -1.38
N SER A 80 -21.66 12.58 -2.18
CA SER A 80 -21.27 13.94 -2.58
C SER A 80 -21.96 14.46 -3.83
N ALA A 81 -22.58 13.56 -4.60
CA ALA A 81 -23.10 13.81 -5.94
C ALA A 81 -22.04 14.35 -6.93
N VAL A 82 -20.74 14.21 -6.67
CA VAL A 82 -19.66 14.64 -7.57
C VAL A 82 -18.67 13.49 -7.74
N TRP A 83 -18.37 13.12 -9.00
CA TRP A 83 -17.35 12.10 -9.24
C TRP A 83 -15.97 12.71 -9.04
N LYS A 84 -15.22 12.15 -8.09
CA LYS A 84 -13.81 12.44 -7.82
C LYS A 84 -13.14 11.16 -7.39
N ASP A 85 -11.89 10.99 -7.79
CA ASP A 85 -11.10 9.91 -7.22
C ASP A 85 -10.63 10.27 -5.80
N GLY A 86 -11.28 9.66 -4.82
CA GLY A 86 -10.96 9.84 -3.41
C GLY A 86 -9.73 9.04 -2.98
N THR A 87 -9.31 8.03 -3.75
CA THR A 87 -8.18 7.17 -3.40
C THR A 87 -6.85 7.92 -3.55
N VAL A 88 -6.69 8.72 -4.62
CA VAL A 88 -5.45 9.48 -4.90
C VAL A 88 -4.97 10.33 -3.72
N PRO A 89 -5.77 11.25 -3.13
CA PRO A 89 -5.32 12.06 -2.00
C PRO A 89 -5.04 11.23 -0.73
N ILE A 90 -5.80 10.15 -0.50
CA ILE A 90 -5.57 9.27 0.67
C ILE A 90 -4.27 8.49 0.51
N LEU A 91 -4.00 7.95 -0.67
CA LEU A 91 -2.74 7.25 -0.99
C LEU A 91 -1.54 8.21 -0.92
N ALA A 92 -1.65 9.41 -1.48
CA ALA A 92 -0.57 10.39 -1.45
C ALA A 92 -0.24 10.85 -0.02
N THR A 93 -1.25 11.11 0.82
CA THR A 93 -1.05 11.49 2.23
C THR A 93 -0.53 10.33 3.07
N THR A 94 -1.05 9.11 2.86
CA THR A 94 -0.59 7.88 3.52
C THR A 94 0.87 7.57 3.20
N LEU A 95 1.25 7.57 1.91
CA LEU A 95 2.63 7.35 1.47
C LEU A 95 3.58 8.42 2.02
N THR A 96 3.17 9.70 2.02
CA THR A 96 3.98 10.79 2.59
C THR A 96 4.16 10.62 4.10
N GLY A 97 3.09 10.29 4.84
CA GLY A 97 3.15 10.04 6.28
C GLY A 97 4.01 8.82 6.63
N PHE A 98 3.83 7.71 5.90
CA PHE A 98 4.59 6.48 6.09
C PHE A 98 6.08 6.67 5.81
N THR A 99 6.46 7.26 4.67
CA THR A 99 7.87 7.52 4.34
C THR A 99 8.53 8.46 5.35
N TYR A 100 7.83 9.50 5.81
CA TYR A 100 8.34 10.43 6.82
C TYR A 100 8.54 9.78 8.19
N THR A 101 7.56 9.03 8.67
CA THR A 101 7.66 8.32 9.97
C THR A 101 8.67 7.18 9.93
N ALA A 102 8.76 6.44 8.82
CA ALA A 102 9.79 5.43 8.59
C ALA A 102 11.20 6.03 8.63
N PHE A 103 11.41 7.18 7.97
CA PHE A 103 12.68 7.90 8.01
C PHE A 103 13.07 8.35 9.43
N LEU A 104 12.12 8.92 10.18
CA LEU A 104 12.34 9.28 11.59
C LEU A 104 12.60 8.06 12.48
N MET A 105 11.94 6.92 12.22
CA MET A 105 12.18 5.66 12.92
C MET A 105 13.59 5.12 12.67
N ILE A 106 14.06 5.14 11.42
CA ILE A 106 15.44 4.75 11.08
C ILE A 106 16.44 5.64 11.81
N LEU A 107 16.25 6.97 11.80
CA LEU A 107 17.09 7.90 12.55
C LEU A 107 17.07 7.59 14.05
N ALA A 108 15.90 7.37 14.65
CA ALA A 108 15.78 7.03 16.07
C ALA A 108 16.53 5.73 16.41
N LEU A 109 16.42 4.69 15.59
CA LEU A 109 17.16 3.44 15.74
C LEU A 109 18.69 3.64 15.63
N CYS A 110 19.15 4.51 14.72
CA CYS A 110 20.56 4.91 14.65
C CYS A 110 21.03 5.67 15.90
N HIS A 111 20.21 6.57 16.45
CA HIS A 111 20.49 7.26 17.72
C HIS A 111 20.63 6.25 18.86
N ILE A 112 19.71 5.29 18.98
CA ILE A 112 19.80 4.21 19.99
C ILE A 112 21.06 3.37 19.77
N ALA A 113 21.37 2.95 18.54
CA ALA A 113 22.57 2.14 18.26
C ALA A 113 23.88 2.88 18.63
N LEU A 114 23.95 4.20 18.40
CA LEU A 114 25.11 5.03 18.71
C LEU A 114 25.15 5.52 20.18
N GLY A 115 24.09 5.29 20.94
CA GLY A 115 23.95 5.73 22.33
C GLY A 115 23.79 7.25 22.42
N GLN A 116 22.89 7.82 21.63
CA GLN A 116 22.57 9.25 21.58
C GLN A 116 21.15 9.50 22.11
N GLN A 117 20.89 10.73 22.55
CA GLN A 117 19.58 11.14 23.10
C GLN A 117 18.50 11.19 22.01
N LEU A 118 17.32 10.66 22.32
CA LEU A 118 16.13 10.69 21.45
C LEU A 118 15.42 12.06 21.44
N ASN A 119 16.19 13.16 21.33
CA ASN A 119 15.65 14.51 21.25
C ASN A 119 15.04 14.80 19.87
N LEU A 120 13.79 14.39 19.68
CA LEU A 120 13.01 14.72 18.48
C LEU A 120 12.72 16.24 18.44
N TYR A 121 13.09 16.92 17.35
CA TYR A 121 12.86 18.37 17.21
C TYR A 121 11.36 18.74 17.19
N TRP A 122 11.00 19.95 17.63
CA TRP A 122 9.59 20.33 17.83
C TRP A 122 8.75 20.32 16.54
N ILE A 123 9.34 20.63 15.39
CA ILE A 123 8.65 20.50 14.09
C ILE A 123 8.30 19.03 13.82
N HIS A 124 9.22 18.09 14.03
CA HIS A 124 8.93 16.66 13.88
C HIS A 124 7.85 16.19 14.85
N LYS A 125 7.85 16.70 16.10
CA LYS A 125 6.78 16.41 17.08
C LYS A 125 5.40 16.85 16.58
N ILE A 126 5.28 18.05 16.00
CA ILE A 126 4.04 18.54 15.40
C ILE A 126 3.63 17.67 14.20
N VAL A 127 4.56 17.36 13.29
CA VAL A 127 4.25 16.57 12.08
C VAL A 127 3.84 15.14 12.45
N VAL A 128 4.52 14.49 13.39
CA VAL A 128 4.17 13.15 13.89
C VAL A 128 2.78 13.16 14.54
N LEU A 129 2.46 14.18 15.35
CA LEU A 129 1.13 14.32 15.97
C LEU A 129 0.04 14.56 14.91
N ALA A 130 0.30 15.42 13.92
CA ALA A 130 -0.64 15.69 12.84
C ALA A 130 -0.90 14.42 12.01
N ILE A 131 0.15 13.68 11.64
CA ILE A 131 0.07 12.39 10.96
C ILE A 131 -0.75 11.37 11.78
N LEU A 132 -0.51 11.28 13.09
CA LEU A 132 -1.24 10.36 13.96
C LEU A 132 -2.73 10.69 13.98
N LEU A 133 -3.07 11.97 14.17
CA LEU A 133 -4.46 12.44 14.21
C LEU A 133 -5.19 12.26 12.87
N THR A 134 -4.55 12.56 11.73
CA THR A 134 -5.15 12.35 10.41
C THR A 134 -5.32 10.86 10.10
N THR A 135 -4.38 10.01 10.49
CA THR A 135 -4.48 8.54 10.29
C THR A 135 -5.60 7.95 11.16
N ILE A 136 -5.70 8.34 12.44
CA ILE A 136 -6.82 7.92 13.32
C ILE A 136 -8.16 8.39 12.73
N THR A 137 -8.25 9.65 12.30
CA THR A 137 -9.47 10.19 11.67
C THR A 137 -9.82 9.42 10.40
N GLY A 138 -8.83 9.05 9.58
CA GLY A 138 -9.00 8.23 8.37
C GLY A 138 -9.53 6.83 8.68
N VAL A 139 -8.96 6.14 9.68
CA VAL A 139 -9.39 4.81 10.13
C VAL A 139 -10.84 4.86 10.62
N VAL A 140 -11.19 5.81 11.49
CA VAL A 140 -12.58 5.99 11.98
C VAL A 140 -13.54 6.31 10.83
N SER A 141 -13.13 7.16 9.88
CA SER A 141 -13.97 7.51 8.72
C SER A 141 -14.23 6.31 7.80
N ILE A 142 -13.31 5.36 7.69
CA ILE A 142 -13.52 4.12 6.93
C ILE A 142 -14.42 3.16 7.71
N ASP A 143 -14.24 3.05 9.03
CA ASP A 143 -15.10 2.23 9.88
C ASP A 143 -16.57 2.70 9.84
N ASP A 144 -16.82 4.02 9.96
CA ASP A 144 -18.16 4.61 9.93
C ASP A 144 -18.86 4.48 8.55
N PHE A 145 -18.10 4.42 7.45
CA PHE A 145 -18.66 4.62 6.10
C PHE A 145 -18.49 3.46 5.13
N TRP A 146 -17.51 2.57 5.34
CA TRP A 146 -17.13 1.49 4.41
C TRP A 146 -16.69 0.23 5.18
N GLN A 147 -17.39 -0.06 6.30
CA GLN A 147 -17.08 -1.13 7.26
C GLN A 147 -16.90 -2.52 6.62
N ASP A 148 -17.73 -2.85 5.62
CA ASP A 148 -17.78 -4.17 4.98
C ASP A 148 -16.45 -4.59 4.33
N GLU A 149 -15.57 -3.64 3.98
CA GLU A 149 -14.29 -3.95 3.34
C GLU A 149 -13.13 -4.20 4.33
N TRP A 150 -13.33 -4.06 5.65
CA TRP A 150 -12.31 -4.52 6.60
C TRP A 150 -12.03 -6.02 6.45
N ASP A 151 -13.01 -6.78 5.95
CA ASP A 151 -12.85 -8.18 5.56
C ASP A 151 -11.74 -8.39 4.51
N ILE A 152 -11.42 -7.40 3.66
CA ILE A 152 -10.32 -7.55 2.69
C ILE A 152 -8.96 -7.71 3.36
N VAL A 153 -8.76 -7.12 4.55
CA VAL A 153 -7.51 -7.29 5.33
C VAL A 153 -7.43 -8.69 5.91
N VAL A 154 -8.54 -9.23 6.42
CA VAL A 154 -8.59 -10.60 6.96
C VAL A 154 -8.41 -11.64 5.85
N ILE A 155 -8.92 -11.35 4.65
CA ILE A 155 -8.79 -12.20 3.46
C ILE A 155 -7.39 -12.10 2.86
N SER A 156 -6.82 -10.90 2.75
CA SER A 156 -5.47 -10.70 2.23
C SER A 156 -4.40 -11.32 3.15
N LEU A 157 -4.59 -11.29 4.48
CA LEU A 157 -3.71 -11.99 5.42
C LEU A 157 -3.63 -13.51 5.20
N GLN A 158 -4.68 -14.15 4.65
CA GLN A 158 -4.61 -15.56 4.23
C GLN A 158 -3.70 -15.75 3.02
N PHE A 159 -3.42 -14.70 2.25
CA PHE A 159 -2.58 -14.73 1.05
C PHE A 159 -1.18 -14.15 1.27
N THR A 160 -1.03 -13.15 2.13
CA THR A 160 0.23 -12.45 2.41
C THR A 160 0.92 -12.92 3.69
N GLY A 161 0.18 -13.53 4.61
CA GLY A 161 0.64 -13.97 5.93
C GLY A 161 2.01 -14.68 5.94
N PRO A 162 2.25 -15.70 5.10
CA PRO A 162 3.56 -16.36 5.00
C PRO A 162 4.73 -15.40 4.76
N PHE A 163 4.55 -14.40 3.90
CA PHE A 163 5.60 -13.45 3.52
C PHE A 163 5.72 -12.30 4.53
N LEU A 164 4.60 -11.86 5.10
CA LEU A 164 4.58 -10.88 6.20
C LEU A 164 5.26 -11.43 7.45
N HIS A 165 5.09 -12.72 7.76
CA HIS A 165 5.83 -13.40 8.83
C HIS A 165 7.34 -13.34 8.60
N ILE A 166 7.83 -13.78 7.43
CA ILE A 166 9.25 -13.76 7.09
C ILE A 166 9.82 -12.33 7.16
N GLY A 167 9.08 -11.34 6.65
CA GLY A 167 9.46 -9.92 6.74
C GLY A 167 9.53 -9.40 8.18
N ALA A 168 8.55 -9.71 9.01
CA ALA A 168 8.53 -9.35 10.43
C ALA A 168 9.67 -10.03 11.21
N LEU A 169 9.92 -11.31 10.94
CA LEU A 169 11.00 -12.07 11.55
C LEU A 169 12.37 -11.51 11.18
N ALA A 170 12.60 -11.18 9.91
CA ALA A 170 13.82 -10.52 9.45
C ALA A 170 14.02 -9.16 10.14
N ALA A 171 12.96 -8.36 10.26
CA ALA A 171 13.01 -7.05 10.93
C ALA A 171 13.36 -7.17 12.43
N VAL A 172 12.73 -8.07 13.18
CA VAL A 172 13.01 -8.28 14.62
C VAL A 172 14.39 -8.93 14.82
N THR A 173 14.84 -9.80 13.92
CA THR A 173 16.21 -10.34 13.91
C THR A 173 17.24 -9.22 13.73
N ALA A 174 17.02 -8.29 12.79
CA ALA A 174 17.89 -7.14 12.58
C ALA A 174 17.90 -6.17 13.77
N LEU A 175 16.75 -5.94 14.42
CA LEU A 175 16.65 -5.17 15.66
C LEU A 175 17.46 -5.79 16.81
N GLY A 176 17.74 -7.11 16.75
CA GLY A 176 18.64 -7.80 17.68
C GLY A 176 20.02 -7.15 17.81
N TRP A 177 20.55 -6.52 16.75
CA TRP A 177 21.80 -5.76 16.84
C TRP A 177 21.71 -4.55 17.77
N VAL A 178 20.59 -3.82 17.70
CA VAL A 178 20.33 -2.64 18.53
C VAL A 178 20.07 -3.07 19.98
N ILE A 179 19.25 -4.12 20.18
CA ILE A 179 18.96 -4.66 21.52
C ILE A 179 20.23 -5.21 22.18
N ALA A 180 21.03 -6.02 21.49
CA ALA A 180 22.28 -6.55 22.03
C ALA A 180 23.28 -5.42 22.36
N SER A 181 23.38 -4.38 21.52
CA SER A 181 24.20 -3.19 21.81
C SER A 181 23.78 -2.51 23.12
N GLN A 182 22.47 -2.42 23.38
CA GLN A 182 21.93 -1.80 24.59
C GLN A 182 22.10 -2.69 25.83
N VAL A 183 21.78 -3.98 25.71
CA VAL A 183 21.93 -4.95 26.81
C VAL A 183 23.37 -5.00 27.33
N VAL A 184 24.40 -4.96 26.46
CA VAL A 184 25.80 -5.00 26.93
C VAL A 184 26.29 -3.63 27.47
N ARG A 185 25.62 -2.51 27.16
CA ARG A 185 25.97 -1.17 27.67
C ARG A 185 25.31 -0.82 29.00
N VAL A 186 24.09 -1.26 29.26
CA VAL A 186 23.33 -0.90 30.46
C VAL A 186 23.95 -1.56 31.71
N GLU A 187 24.29 -0.76 32.72
CA GLU A 187 24.89 -1.28 33.97
C GLU A 187 23.85 -1.86 34.95
N ARG A 188 22.57 -1.55 34.75
CA ARG A 188 21.47 -1.96 35.63
C ARG A 188 20.89 -3.32 35.23
N SER A 189 21.27 -4.38 35.97
CA SER A 189 20.82 -5.77 35.77
C SER A 189 19.31 -5.95 35.55
N ARG A 190 18.47 -5.28 36.35
CA ARG A 190 17.00 -5.36 36.21
C ARG A 190 16.49 -4.88 34.85
N LEU A 191 17.06 -3.80 34.29
CA LEU A 191 16.64 -3.27 32.99
C LEU A 191 17.15 -4.13 31.83
N GLN A 192 18.37 -4.68 31.93
CA GLN A 192 18.90 -5.64 30.96
C GLN A 192 17.98 -6.87 30.85
N VAL A 193 17.58 -7.45 31.99
CA VAL A 193 16.69 -8.61 32.04
C VAL A 193 15.32 -8.29 31.43
N VAL A 194 14.71 -7.15 31.78
CA VAL A 194 13.40 -6.75 31.21
C VAL A 194 13.48 -6.58 29.69
N MET A 195 14.50 -5.89 29.17
CA MET A 195 14.65 -5.72 27.71
C MET A 195 14.88 -7.06 26.99
N LEU A 196 15.69 -7.95 27.56
CA LEU A 196 15.95 -9.27 26.99
C LEU A 196 14.70 -10.15 27.01
N VAL A 197 13.94 -10.17 28.10
CA VAL A 197 12.68 -10.92 28.23
C VAL A 197 11.65 -10.43 27.21
N ILE A 198 11.49 -9.11 27.04
CA ILE A 198 10.57 -8.56 26.03
C ILE A 198 11.02 -8.98 24.62
N TYR A 199 12.30 -8.84 24.28
CA TYR A 199 12.83 -9.20 22.97
C TYR A 199 12.66 -10.69 22.64
N VAL A 200 13.02 -11.56 23.58
CA VAL A 200 12.86 -13.02 23.45
C VAL A 200 11.38 -13.41 23.38
N SER A 201 10.50 -12.74 24.11
CA SER A 201 9.04 -12.99 24.03
C SER A 201 8.48 -12.63 22.64
N VAL A 202 8.91 -11.50 22.06
CA VAL A 202 8.50 -11.11 20.70
C VAL A 202 9.03 -12.09 19.65
N LEU A 203 10.29 -12.52 19.76
CA LEU A 203 10.83 -13.57 18.89
C LEU A 203 10.08 -14.89 19.03
N LEU A 204 9.80 -15.35 20.25
CA LEU A 204 9.07 -16.59 20.50
C LEU A 204 7.65 -16.54 19.92
N VAL A 205 6.95 -15.41 20.04
CA VAL A 205 5.66 -15.20 19.38
C VAL A 205 5.82 -15.31 17.85
N LEU A 206 6.81 -14.64 17.26
CA LEU A 206 7.05 -14.71 15.81
C LEU A 206 7.41 -16.12 15.32
N TYR A 207 8.17 -16.91 16.08
CA TYR A 207 8.46 -18.32 15.77
C TYR A 207 7.20 -19.20 15.83
N LEU A 208 6.17 -18.81 16.58
CA LEU A 208 4.91 -19.56 16.71
C LEU A 208 3.77 -19.03 15.80
N VAL A 209 3.87 -17.80 15.29
CA VAL A 209 2.87 -17.18 14.40
C VAL A 209 2.47 -18.06 13.20
N PRO A 210 3.37 -18.79 12.52
CA PRO A 210 3.02 -19.68 11.40
C PRO A 210 1.97 -20.75 11.72
N LEU A 211 1.86 -21.19 12.98
CA LEU A 211 0.79 -22.11 13.41
C LEU A 211 -0.62 -21.50 13.30
N CYS A 212 -0.72 -20.18 13.32
CA CYS A 212 -1.97 -19.43 13.19
C CYS A 212 -2.30 -19.04 11.74
N ILE A 213 -1.36 -19.19 10.80
CA ILE A 213 -1.54 -18.78 9.40
C ILE A 213 -2.29 -19.87 8.64
N SER A 214 -3.59 -19.64 8.42
CA SER A 214 -4.43 -20.50 7.58
C SER A 214 -4.56 -19.90 6.18
N SER A 215 -4.00 -20.58 5.17
CA SER A 215 -4.14 -20.18 3.76
C SER A 215 -4.76 -21.29 2.92
N PRO A 216 -5.76 -20.98 2.07
CA PRO A 216 -6.19 -21.88 1.01
C PRO A 216 -5.06 -22.29 0.05
N CYS A 217 -4.05 -21.43 -0.18
CA CYS A 217 -2.95 -21.70 -1.12
C CYS A 217 -1.78 -22.50 -0.51
N ILE A 218 -1.84 -22.87 0.76
CA ILE A 218 -0.98 -23.89 1.34
C ILE A 218 -1.63 -25.26 1.05
N MET A 219 -1.33 -25.81 -0.13
CA MET A 219 -1.80 -27.10 -0.61
C MET A 219 -0.87 -27.66 -1.70
N ASP A 220 -0.94 -28.97 -1.92
CA ASP A 220 -0.25 -29.61 -3.05
C ASP A 220 -0.85 -29.16 -4.38
N LEU A 221 -0.01 -28.83 -5.36
CA LEU A 221 -0.44 -28.42 -6.70
C LEU A 221 -1.37 -29.45 -7.38
N SER A 222 -1.22 -30.74 -7.05
CA SER A 222 -2.08 -31.84 -7.54
C SER A 222 -3.53 -31.78 -7.04
N LYS A 223 -3.79 -31.03 -5.96
CA LYS A 223 -5.13 -30.80 -5.38
C LYS A 223 -5.79 -29.52 -5.89
N LEU A 224 -5.06 -28.70 -6.67
CA LEU A 224 -5.58 -27.46 -7.22
C LEU A 224 -6.71 -27.74 -8.22
N GLY A 225 -7.88 -27.14 -7.97
CA GLY A 225 -9.04 -27.27 -8.85
C GLY A 225 -8.83 -26.63 -10.24
N PRO A 226 -9.78 -26.84 -11.18
CA PRO A 226 -9.74 -26.17 -12.47
C PRO A 226 -9.75 -24.64 -12.29
N ARG A 227 -9.10 -23.94 -13.21
CA ARG A 227 -9.00 -22.48 -13.20
C ARG A 227 -10.40 -21.82 -13.17
N PRO A 228 -10.71 -20.92 -12.21
CA PRO A 228 -12.01 -20.28 -12.13
C PRO A 228 -12.34 -19.52 -13.41
N ALA A 229 -13.56 -19.71 -13.91
CA ALA A 229 -14.07 -18.98 -15.05
C ALA A 229 -14.12 -17.48 -14.74
N VAL A 230 -13.75 -16.64 -15.70
CA VAL A 230 -13.80 -15.17 -15.55
C VAL A 230 -15.01 -14.65 -16.30
N ILE A 231 -15.89 -13.96 -15.57
CA ILE A 231 -17.11 -13.31 -16.04
C ILE A 231 -16.83 -11.80 -16.14
N GLY A 232 -17.30 -11.19 -17.23
CA GLY A 232 -17.14 -9.75 -17.45
C GLY A 232 -18.19 -8.95 -16.69
N ARG A 233 -17.85 -8.47 -15.49
CA ARG A 233 -18.72 -7.63 -14.64
C ARG A 233 -18.96 -6.29 -15.34
N ARG A 234 -20.23 -5.98 -15.63
CA ARG A 234 -20.64 -4.79 -16.44
C ARG A 234 -19.94 -4.72 -17.82
N GLY A 235 -19.51 -5.87 -18.33
CA GLY A 235 -18.61 -6.00 -19.48
C GLY A 235 -17.13 -6.07 -19.06
N ALA A 236 -16.36 -5.04 -19.41
CA ALA A 236 -14.97 -4.84 -19.01
C ALA A 236 -14.76 -3.34 -18.70
N PRO A 237 -15.32 -2.83 -17.59
CA PRO A 237 -15.37 -1.40 -17.30
C PRO A 237 -13.99 -0.74 -17.17
N MET A 238 -12.93 -1.48 -16.81
CA MET A 238 -11.55 -0.97 -16.89
C MET A 238 -11.03 -0.73 -18.33
N LEU A 239 -11.80 -1.03 -19.39
CA LEU A 239 -11.40 -0.87 -20.80
C LEU A 239 -12.39 -0.05 -21.65
N ALA A 240 -13.58 0.23 -21.12
CA ALA A 240 -14.68 0.90 -21.81
C ALA A 240 -15.82 1.21 -20.82
N PRO A 241 -16.69 2.20 -21.09
CA PRO A 241 -17.79 2.58 -20.20
C PRO A 241 -18.70 1.40 -19.83
N GLU A 242 -18.94 1.21 -18.53
CA GLU A 242 -19.76 0.12 -17.98
C GLU A 242 -21.13 0.00 -18.64
N HIS A 243 -21.66 -1.23 -18.74
CA HIS A 243 -22.99 -1.51 -19.31
C HIS A 243 -23.23 -1.10 -20.78
N THR A 244 -22.18 -0.73 -21.51
CA THR A 244 -22.25 -0.43 -22.96
C THR A 244 -21.89 -1.62 -23.84
N ILE A 245 -22.37 -1.63 -25.09
CA ILE A 245 -22.00 -2.66 -26.09
C ILE A 245 -20.49 -2.70 -26.34
N MET A 246 -19.79 -1.56 -26.25
CA MET A 246 -18.33 -1.54 -26.33
C MET A 246 -17.68 -2.27 -25.15
N SER A 247 -18.18 -2.10 -23.92
CA SER A 247 -17.66 -2.80 -22.74
C SER A 247 -17.85 -4.31 -22.81
N PHE A 248 -19.04 -4.79 -23.21
CA PHE A 248 -19.24 -6.22 -23.48
C PHE A 248 -18.35 -6.72 -24.63
N SER A 249 -18.16 -5.92 -25.70
CA SER A 249 -17.25 -6.27 -26.79
C SER A 249 -15.79 -6.40 -26.34
N LYS A 250 -15.32 -5.52 -25.43
CA LYS A 250 -13.98 -5.60 -24.83
C LYS A 250 -13.86 -6.83 -23.93
N ALA A 251 -14.89 -7.18 -23.16
CA ALA A 251 -14.92 -8.41 -22.35
C ALA A 251 -14.81 -9.68 -23.22
N LEU A 252 -15.58 -9.73 -24.32
CA LEU A 252 -15.54 -10.83 -25.29
C LEU A 252 -14.14 -11.00 -25.93
N GLN A 253 -13.42 -9.90 -26.19
CA GLN A 253 -12.03 -9.96 -26.65
C GLN A 253 -11.09 -10.60 -25.61
N GLN A 254 -11.39 -10.49 -24.31
CA GLN A 254 -10.67 -11.19 -23.25
C GLN A 254 -11.11 -12.65 -23.06
N LYS A 255 -11.99 -13.18 -23.91
CA LYS A 255 -12.50 -14.57 -23.85
C LYS A 255 -13.16 -14.90 -22.50
N VAL A 256 -13.94 -13.97 -21.93
CA VAL A 256 -14.78 -14.22 -20.75
C VAL A 256 -15.79 -15.34 -21.01
N THR A 257 -16.17 -16.06 -19.96
CA THR A 257 -17.10 -17.20 -20.07
C THR A 257 -18.56 -16.73 -20.16
N ALA A 258 -18.90 -15.70 -19.37
CA ALA A 258 -20.20 -15.02 -19.41
C ALA A 258 -20.03 -13.49 -19.35
N LEU A 259 -21.11 -12.79 -19.69
CA LEU A 259 -21.26 -11.34 -19.56
C LEU A 259 -22.20 -11.05 -18.38
N GLU A 260 -21.83 -10.14 -17.49
CA GLU A 260 -22.66 -9.75 -16.36
C GLU A 260 -23.17 -8.31 -16.49
N ALA A 261 -24.45 -8.08 -16.13
CA ALA A 261 -25.06 -6.76 -16.17
C ALA A 261 -25.99 -6.48 -14.97
N ASP A 262 -26.27 -5.20 -14.73
CA ASP A 262 -27.30 -4.70 -13.81
C ASP A 262 -28.49 -4.27 -14.67
N VAL A 263 -29.69 -4.80 -14.43
CA VAL A 263 -30.89 -4.53 -15.26
C VAL A 263 -31.96 -3.82 -14.43
N THR A 264 -32.47 -2.71 -14.95
CA THR A 264 -33.70 -2.06 -14.48
C THR A 264 -34.66 -1.87 -15.64
N ILE A 265 -35.82 -1.23 -15.43
CA ILE A 265 -36.89 -1.14 -16.44
C ILE A 265 -37.39 0.29 -16.56
N SER A 266 -37.57 0.75 -17.80
CA SER A 266 -38.06 2.08 -18.13
C SER A 266 -39.55 2.26 -17.82
N LEU A 267 -40.04 3.51 -17.89
CA LEU A 267 -41.42 3.88 -17.61
C LEU A 267 -42.41 3.15 -18.53
N ASP A 268 -42.04 3.00 -19.80
CA ASP A 268 -42.74 2.27 -20.86
C ASP A 268 -42.49 0.75 -20.87
N GLY A 269 -41.73 0.20 -19.91
CA GLY A 269 -41.59 -1.24 -19.68
C GLY A 269 -40.49 -1.94 -20.48
N VAL A 270 -39.46 -1.22 -20.93
CA VAL A 270 -38.28 -1.78 -21.61
C VAL A 270 -37.17 -2.06 -20.59
N PRO A 271 -36.70 -3.31 -20.44
CA PRO A 271 -35.54 -3.62 -19.61
C PRO A 271 -34.22 -3.10 -20.22
N PHE A 272 -33.48 -2.32 -19.44
CA PHE A 272 -32.22 -1.69 -19.84
C PHE A 272 -31.13 -1.82 -18.77
N LEU A 273 -29.88 -1.64 -19.19
CA LEU A 273 -28.73 -1.87 -18.34
C LEU A 273 -28.34 -0.60 -17.58
N MET A 274 -28.34 -0.66 -16.25
CA MET A 274 -27.95 0.46 -15.39
C MET A 274 -27.62 -0.02 -13.97
N ARG A 275 -26.41 0.31 -13.49
CA ARG A 275 -25.98 0.07 -12.11
C ARG A 275 -26.64 1.06 -11.14
N ASP A 276 -26.68 2.33 -11.49
CA ASP A 276 -27.05 3.39 -10.54
C ASP A 276 -28.57 3.51 -10.36
N ARG A 277 -29.03 4.27 -9.35
CA ARG A 277 -30.44 4.65 -9.24
C ARG A 277 -30.84 5.75 -10.21
N THR A 278 -29.93 6.68 -10.50
CA THR A 278 -30.15 7.80 -11.43
C THR A 278 -29.29 7.64 -12.67
N LEU A 279 -29.56 8.41 -13.73
CA LEU A 279 -28.78 8.39 -14.98
C LEU A 279 -27.53 9.29 -14.90
N ARG A 280 -27.27 9.93 -13.76
CA ARG A 280 -26.42 11.13 -13.65
C ARG A 280 -24.91 10.89 -13.71
N ARG A 281 -24.40 9.73 -13.25
CA ARG A 281 -22.96 9.43 -13.29
C ARG A 281 -22.51 9.01 -14.69
N THR A 282 -23.26 8.11 -15.31
CA THR A 282 -22.86 7.37 -16.50
C THR A 282 -23.47 7.92 -17.80
N THR A 283 -24.19 9.05 -17.75
CA THR A 283 -24.77 9.68 -18.94
C THR A 283 -24.71 11.21 -18.93
N ASN A 284 -25.20 11.84 -20.01
CA ASN A 284 -25.40 13.29 -20.15
C ASN A 284 -26.86 13.74 -19.88
N VAL A 285 -27.58 13.06 -18.96
CA VAL A 285 -28.97 13.40 -18.59
C VAL A 285 -29.13 14.84 -18.09
N ASP A 286 -28.11 15.40 -17.46
CA ASP A 286 -28.02 16.79 -17.00
C ASP A 286 -28.17 17.80 -18.15
N LYS A 287 -27.69 17.44 -19.35
CA LYS A 287 -27.73 18.30 -20.54
C LYS A 287 -28.99 18.12 -21.37
N LEU A 288 -29.51 16.90 -21.47
CA LEU A 288 -30.70 16.60 -22.30
C LEU A 288 -32.02 16.77 -21.55
N PHE A 289 -32.03 16.53 -20.24
CA PHE A 289 -33.22 16.59 -19.38
C PHE A 289 -32.91 17.36 -18.09
N PRO A 290 -32.56 18.67 -18.17
CA PRO A 290 -32.23 19.48 -17.01
C PRO A 290 -33.39 19.51 -16.01
N GLY A 291 -33.06 19.36 -14.72
CA GLY A 291 -34.03 19.24 -13.64
C GLY A 291 -34.50 17.82 -13.34
N ARG A 292 -34.25 16.84 -14.23
CA ARG A 292 -34.59 15.42 -14.02
C ARG A 292 -33.38 14.55 -13.67
N GLN A 293 -32.17 15.11 -13.57
CA GLN A 293 -30.94 14.33 -13.37
C GLN A 293 -30.93 13.47 -12.10
N ASP A 294 -31.67 13.87 -11.06
CA ASP A 294 -31.77 13.15 -9.78
C ASP A 294 -33.01 12.25 -9.68
N HIS A 295 -33.81 12.15 -10.74
CA HIS A 295 -34.91 11.19 -10.82
C HIS A 295 -34.37 9.75 -10.95
N ASP A 296 -35.10 8.78 -10.39
CA ASP A 296 -34.79 7.36 -10.62
C ASP A 296 -34.87 7.04 -12.12
N ALA A 297 -33.86 6.33 -12.62
CA ALA A 297 -33.68 5.97 -14.02
C ALA A 297 -34.88 5.21 -14.61
N SER A 298 -35.65 4.51 -13.76
CA SER A 298 -36.88 3.82 -14.18
C SER A 298 -38.01 4.78 -14.60
N PHE A 299 -38.03 6.05 -14.14
CA PHE A 299 -39.04 7.04 -14.51
C PHE A 299 -38.76 7.77 -15.84
N PHE A 300 -37.79 7.30 -16.64
CA PHE A 300 -37.59 7.75 -18.00
C PHE A 300 -38.17 6.74 -19.00
N ASN A 301 -38.67 7.22 -20.13
CA ASN A 301 -39.08 6.35 -21.25
C ASN A 301 -37.84 5.82 -21.99
N TRP A 302 -37.96 4.66 -22.66
CA TRP A 302 -36.84 4.08 -23.41
C TRP A 302 -36.31 5.00 -24.52
N THR A 303 -37.18 5.78 -25.16
CA THR A 303 -36.78 6.78 -26.17
C THR A 303 -35.92 7.90 -25.58
N GLU A 304 -36.20 8.32 -24.34
CA GLU A 304 -35.38 9.28 -23.59
C GLU A 304 -34.04 8.65 -23.20
N ILE A 305 -34.07 7.46 -22.61
CA ILE A 305 -32.87 6.73 -22.18
C ILE A 305 -31.93 6.45 -23.37
N ARG A 306 -32.48 6.13 -24.54
CA ARG A 306 -31.70 5.80 -25.73
C ARG A 306 -31.09 7.02 -26.43
N SER A 307 -31.60 8.23 -26.20
CA SER A 307 -30.98 9.46 -26.70
C SER A 307 -29.74 9.89 -25.90
N LEU A 308 -29.57 9.34 -24.69
CA LEU A 308 -28.45 9.64 -23.81
C LEU A 308 -27.13 9.02 -24.30
N ASN A 309 -26.08 9.82 -24.21
CA ASN A 309 -24.72 9.39 -24.39
C ASN A 309 -24.24 8.67 -23.12
N ALA A 310 -23.75 7.44 -23.24
CA ALA A 310 -23.33 6.60 -22.12
C ALA A 310 -21.80 6.37 -22.05
N GLY A 311 -21.00 7.19 -22.74
CA GLY A 311 -19.55 6.96 -22.83
C GLY A 311 -18.64 8.19 -22.75
N LEU A 312 -19.14 9.41 -22.98
CA LEU A 312 -18.34 10.63 -22.80
C LEU A 312 -17.89 10.84 -21.34
N TRP A 313 -18.70 10.40 -20.37
CA TRP A 313 -18.33 10.46 -18.94
C TRP A 313 -17.03 9.69 -18.67
N PHE A 314 -16.86 8.50 -19.28
CA PHE A 314 -15.68 7.66 -19.09
C PHE A 314 -14.39 8.34 -19.59
N LEU A 315 -14.47 9.07 -20.71
CA LEU A 315 -13.34 9.85 -21.25
C LEU A 315 -13.03 11.12 -20.44
N ARG A 316 -14.04 11.69 -19.78
CA ARG A 316 -13.91 12.91 -18.94
C ARG A 316 -13.36 12.59 -17.56
N ASP A 317 -13.89 11.54 -16.94
CA ASP A 317 -13.69 11.22 -15.53
C ASP A 317 -12.57 10.19 -15.29
N ASP A 318 -12.16 9.46 -16.34
CA ASP A 318 -11.16 8.39 -16.37
C ASP A 318 -11.12 7.53 -15.08
N PRO A 319 -12.24 6.85 -14.73
CA PRO A 319 -12.44 6.22 -13.42
C PRO A 319 -11.48 5.06 -13.09
N TYR A 320 -10.61 4.68 -14.02
CA TYR A 320 -9.60 3.62 -13.86
C TYR A 320 -8.20 4.03 -14.35
N TRP A 321 -7.96 5.31 -14.66
CA TRP A 321 -6.72 5.85 -15.26
C TRP A 321 -6.26 5.15 -16.54
N THR A 322 -7.22 4.67 -17.33
CA THR A 322 -6.98 3.89 -18.55
C THR A 322 -7.16 4.67 -19.84
N VAL A 323 -7.83 5.84 -19.81
CA VAL A 323 -8.12 6.64 -21.00
C VAL A 323 -6.85 7.01 -21.74
N GLN A 324 -5.76 7.34 -21.03
CA GLN A 324 -4.45 7.63 -21.64
C GLN A 324 -3.92 6.51 -22.55
N TYR A 325 -4.22 5.24 -22.26
CA TYR A 325 -3.77 4.08 -23.05
C TYR A 325 -4.73 3.70 -24.18
N MET A 326 -5.85 4.40 -24.34
CA MET A 326 -6.83 4.12 -25.40
C MET A 326 -6.40 4.69 -26.75
N SER A 327 -6.47 3.85 -27.78
CA SER A 327 -6.34 4.28 -29.18
C SER A 327 -7.39 5.33 -29.56
N GLU A 328 -7.07 6.22 -30.50
CA GLU A 328 -8.01 7.24 -31.01
C GLU A 328 -9.31 6.61 -31.53
N LYS A 329 -9.22 5.47 -32.22
CA LYS A 329 -10.36 4.67 -32.67
C LYS A 329 -11.25 4.21 -31.51
N ASP A 330 -10.66 3.73 -30.42
CA ASP A 330 -11.42 3.33 -29.23
C ASP A 330 -12.01 4.55 -28.50
N ARG A 331 -11.32 5.69 -28.44
CA ARG A 331 -11.85 6.95 -27.89
C ARG A 331 -13.08 7.41 -28.68
N ASN A 332 -13.01 7.43 -30.01
CA ASN A 332 -14.14 7.80 -30.87
C ASN A 332 -15.32 6.81 -30.76
N ARG A 333 -15.07 5.50 -30.57
CA ARG A 333 -16.14 4.53 -30.30
C ARG A 333 -16.74 4.71 -28.91
N THR A 334 -15.94 5.08 -27.92
CA THR A 334 -16.35 5.35 -26.54
C THR A 334 -17.25 6.58 -26.47
N ALA A 335 -16.82 7.67 -27.11
CA ALA A 335 -17.59 8.91 -27.22
C ALA A 335 -18.98 8.70 -27.87
N ASN A 336 -19.18 7.63 -28.64
CA ASN A 336 -20.41 7.32 -29.36
C ASN A 336 -21.21 6.13 -28.76
N GLN A 337 -21.01 5.80 -27.47
CA GLN A 337 -21.87 4.81 -26.78
C GLN A 337 -23.20 5.41 -26.32
N THR A 338 -24.24 4.58 -26.30
CA THR A 338 -25.58 4.86 -25.75
C THR A 338 -25.94 3.80 -24.70
N VAL A 339 -26.99 4.05 -23.91
CA VAL A 339 -27.48 3.07 -22.93
C VAL A 339 -27.94 1.80 -23.64
N CYS A 340 -27.49 0.66 -23.14
CA CYS A 340 -27.77 -0.66 -23.70
C CYS A 340 -29.10 -1.21 -23.17
N SER A 341 -29.90 -1.84 -24.04
CA SER A 341 -31.06 -2.63 -23.63
C SER A 341 -30.68 -4.07 -23.28
N LEU A 342 -31.47 -4.74 -22.44
CA LEU A 342 -31.31 -6.19 -22.20
C LEU A 342 -31.39 -6.98 -23.53
N ALA A 343 -32.29 -6.57 -24.43
CA ALA A 343 -32.45 -7.20 -25.75
C ALA A 343 -31.17 -7.13 -26.62
N GLU A 344 -30.39 -6.06 -26.52
CA GLU A 344 -29.11 -5.94 -27.23
C GLU A 344 -28.02 -6.80 -26.60
N LEU A 345 -27.95 -6.88 -25.27
CA LEU A 345 -27.03 -7.77 -24.55
C LEU A 345 -27.31 -9.24 -24.89
N LEU A 346 -28.56 -9.69 -24.80
CA LEU A 346 -28.94 -11.07 -25.15
C LEU A 346 -28.66 -11.39 -26.63
N ARG A 347 -28.87 -10.42 -27.54
CA ARG A 347 -28.53 -10.58 -28.96
C ARG A 347 -27.01 -10.71 -29.18
N LEU A 348 -26.20 -9.92 -28.46
CA LEU A 348 -24.74 -10.00 -28.53
C LEU A 348 -24.23 -11.34 -27.98
N ALA A 349 -24.78 -11.78 -26.85
CA ALA A 349 -24.44 -13.04 -26.21
C ALA A 349 -24.82 -14.26 -27.06
N ALA A 350 -26.04 -14.30 -27.63
CA ALA A 350 -26.46 -15.34 -28.57
C ALA A 350 -25.55 -15.41 -29.81
N ARG A 351 -25.18 -14.27 -30.40
CA ARG A 351 -24.26 -14.21 -31.55
C ARG A 351 -22.83 -14.69 -31.23
N THR A 352 -22.43 -14.67 -29.96
CA THR A 352 -21.07 -15.02 -29.53
C THR A 352 -21.00 -16.31 -28.73
N ASN A 353 -22.14 -17.00 -28.60
CA ASN A 353 -22.35 -18.22 -27.81
C ASN A 353 -21.80 -18.09 -26.38
N ARG A 354 -22.26 -17.05 -25.66
CA ARG A 354 -21.88 -16.76 -24.27
C ARG A 354 -23.08 -16.69 -23.36
N SER A 355 -22.89 -17.10 -22.11
CA SER A 355 -23.89 -16.94 -21.07
C SER A 355 -24.03 -15.47 -20.66
N VAL A 356 -25.21 -15.12 -20.15
CA VAL A 356 -25.50 -13.82 -19.55
C VAL A 356 -25.96 -14.03 -18.12
N ILE A 357 -25.31 -13.34 -17.20
CA ILE A 357 -25.70 -13.26 -15.79
C ILE A 357 -26.23 -11.85 -15.55
N PHE A 358 -27.33 -11.64 -14.83
CA PHE A 358 -27.71 -10.27 -14.46
C PHE A 358 -28.48 -10.10 -13.15
N SER A 359 -28.29 -8.94 -12.54
CA SER A 359 -29.04 -8.49 -11.37
C SER A 359 -30.28 -7.71 -11.82
N LEU A 360 -31.47 -8.29 -11.67
CA LEU A 360 -32.73 -7.64 -12.05
C LEU A 360 -33.29 -6.83 -10.88
N ARG A 361 -33.34 -5.51 -11.04
CA ARG A 361 -33.85 -4.57 -10.03
C ARG A 361 -35.36 -4.39 -10.16
N ARG A 362 -36.05 -4.44 -9.02
CA ARG A 362 -37.45 -3.98 -8.91
C ARG A 362 -37.49 -2.45 -8.88
N PRO A 363 -38.27 -1.76 -9.75
CA PRO A 363 -38.38 -0.30 -9.71
C PRO A 363 -39.19 0.16 -8.48
N PRO A 364 -39.23 1.48 -8.16
CA PRO A 364 -39.92 2.01 -6.98
C PRO A 364 -41.43 1.65 -6.92
N PRO A 365 -42.07 1.63 -5.73
CA PRO A 365 -43.50 1.27 -5.59
C PRO A 365 -44.48 2.12 -6.43
N GLN A 366 -44.12 3.38 -6.69
CA GLN A 366 -44.91 4.32 -7.49
C GLN A 366 -44.78 4.08 -9.00
N HIS A 367 -43.90 3.18 -9.44
CA HIS A 367 -43.64 2.92 -10.84
C HIS A 367 -44.76 2.06 -11.47
N PRO A 368 -45.32 2.41 -12.64
CA PRO A 368 -46.43 1.67 -13.24
C PRO A 368 -46.08 0.22 -13.61
N ARG A 369 -44.79 -0.14 -13.70
CA ARG A 369 -44.31 -1.52 -13.94
C ARG A 369 -43.86 -2.25 -12.68
N HIS A 370 -44.08 -1.71 -11.48
CA HIS A 370 -43.61 -2.31 -10.20
C HIS A 370 -44.04 -3.78 -10.00
N GLN A 371 -45.22 -4.18 -10.49
CA GLN A 371 -45.71 -5.56 -10.43
C GLN A 371 -45.42 -6.39 -11.70
N LEU A 372 -44.97 -5.74 -12.78
CA LEU A 372 -44.81 -6.33 -14.11
C LEU A 372 -43.36 -6.59 -14.50
N TRP A 373 -42.40 -6.02 -13.77
CA TRP A 373 -40.97 -6.06 -14.06
C TRP A 373 -40.40 -7.45 -14.43
N VAL A 374 -40.69 -8.49 -13.63
CA VAL A 374 -40.28 -9.88 -13.96
C VAL A 374 -40.89 -10.35 -15.29
N SER A 375 -42.17 -10.06 -15.52
CA SER A 375 -42.87 -10.44 -16.75
C SER A 375 -42.34 -9.69 -17.97
N ASP A 376 -41.84 -8.47 -17.82
CA ASP A 376 -41.25 -7.70 -18.92
C ASP A 376 -39.83 -8.19 -19.25
N ALA A 377 -39.02 -8.54 -18.25
CA ALA A 377 -37.74 -9.24 -18.46
C ALA A 377 -37.93 -10.61 -19.15
N LEU A 378 -38.91 -11.42 -18.70
CA LEU A 378 -39.24 -12.72 -19.32
C LEU A 378 -39.62 -12.58 -20.81
N LYS A 379 -40.46 -11.60 -21.17
CA LYS A 379 -40.85 -11.34 -22.57
C LYS A 379 -39.64 -11.02 -23.44
N VAL A 380 -38.64 -10.30 -22.92
CA VAL A 380 -37.42 -9.98 -23.67
C VAL A 380 -36.57 -11.24 -23.89
N ILE A 381 -36.42 -12.11 -22.88
CA ILE A 381 -35.73 -13.40 -23.03
C ILE A 381 -36.45 -14.29 -24.05
N GLN A 382 -37.76 -14.48 -23.91
CA GLN A 382 -38.58 -15.32 -24.80
C GLN A 382 -38.57 -14.86 -26.27
N ARG A 383 -38.38 -13.55 -26.51
CA ARG A 383 -38.25 -12.97 -27.86
C ARG A 383 -36.81 -12.90 -28.37
N SER A 384 -35.82 -13.22 -27.54
CA SER A 384 -34.42 -13.25 -27.91
C SER A 384 -34.04 -14.61 -28.50
N SER A 385 -32.97 -14.65 -29.29
CA SER A 385 -32.45 -15.87 -29.90
C SER A 385 -31.41 -16.60 -29.02
N ILE A 386 -31.36 -16.32 -27.72
CA ILE A 386 -30.44 -16.97 -26.79
C ILE A 386 -31.08 -18.25 -26.24
N LEU A 387 -30.27 -19.27 -25.96
CA LEU A 387 -30.76 -20.46 -25.27
C LEU A 387 -31.08 -20.08 -23.80
N PRO A 388 -32.27 -20.41 -23.24
CA PRO A 388 -32.61 -19.96 -21.90
C PRO A 388 -31.67 -20.45 -20.79
N GLU A 389 -31.08 -21.62 -20.97
CA GLU A 389 -30.04 -22.21 -20.09
C GLU A 389 -28.74 -21.40 -20.05
N GLN A 390 -28.49 -20.54 -21.04
CA GLN A 390 -27.37 -19.60 -21.06
C GLN A 390 -27.68 -18.30 -20.29
N VAL A 391 -28.91 -18.11 -19.81
CA VAL A 391 -29.29 -16.93 -19.04
C VAL A 391 -29.49 -17.30 -17.58
N MET A 392 -28.87 -16.50 -16.72
CA MET A 392 -28.99 -16.59 -15.27
C MET A 392 -29.31 -15.21 -14.71
N TRP A 393 -30.17 -15.12 -13.69
CA TRP A 393 -30.37 -13.85 -12.98
C TRP A 393 -30.49 -14.00 -11.47
N THR A 394 -30.25 -12.88 -10.77
CA THR A 394 -30.54 -12.66 -9.34
C THR A 394 -31.54 -11.50 -9.21
N PRO A 395 -32.44 -11.45 -8.21
CA PRO A 395 -32.70 -12.46 -7.18
C PRO A 395 -33.53 -13.65 -7.66
N ASP A 396 -33.71 -14.64 -6.78
CA ASP A 396 -34.49 -15.86 -7.01
C ASP A 396 -36.03 -15.66 -6.93
N TRP A 397 -36.49 -14.42 -6.76
CA TRP A 397 -37.89 -14.07 -6.56
C TRP A 397 -38.80 -14.58 -7.69
N TYR A 398 -40.07 -14.84 -7.33
CA TYR A 398 -41.11 -15.35 -8.23
C TYR A 398 -40.77 -16.69 -8.94
N ARG A 399 -39.84 -17.51 -8.38
CA ARG A 399 -39.29 -18.74 -8.99
C ARG A 399 -40.32 -19.66 -9.65
N LYS A 400 -41.48 -19.89 -9.01
CA LYS A 400 -42.59 -20.70 -9.57
C LYS A 400 -43.12 -20.13 -10.89
N LYS A 401 -43.31 -18.81 -10.98
CA LYS A 401 -43.77 -18.09 -12.19
C LYS A 401 -42.68 -18.07 -13.27
N VAL A 402 -41.42 -17.91 -12.87
CA VAL A 402 -40.27 -17.90 -13.78
C VAL A 402 -40.10 -19.26 -14.45
N ARG A 403 -40.04 -20.35 -13.67
CA ARG A 403 -39.97 -21.73 -14.19
C ARG A 403 -41.16 -22.11 -15.06
N ALA A 404 -42.36 -21.64 -14.75
CA ALA A 404 -43.54 -21.88 -15.58
C ALA A 404 -43.48 -21.16 -16.94
N ALA A 405 -42.84 -19.98 -17.01
CA ALA A 405 -42.72 -19.19 -18.24
C ALA A 405 -41.51 -19.59 -19.10
N VAL A 406 -40.38 -19.93 -18.48
CA VAL A 406 -39.13 -20.32 -19.14
C VAL A 406 -38.41 -21.39 -18.29
N PRO A 407 -38.72 -22.69 -18.47
CA PRO A 407 -38.27 -23.75 -17.55
C PRO A 407 -36.76 -23.92 -17.39
N LEU A 408 -35.99 -23.65 -18.45
CA LEU A 408 -34.53 -23.79 -18.46
C LEU A 408 -33.79 -22.52 -18.00
N LEU A 409 -34.50 -21.43 -17.69
CA LEU A 409 -33.89 -20.20 -17.19
C LEU A 409 -33.36 -20.42 -15.76
N GLN A 410 -32.11 -20.04 -15.53
CA GLN A 410 -31.48 -20.20 -14.22
C GLN A 410 -31.72 -18.98 -13.33
N GLN A 411 -32.00 -19.21 -12.05
CA GLN A 411 -32.05 -18.17 -11.05
C GLN A 411 -31.07 -18.51 -9.91
N THR A 412 -30.07 -17.64 -9.74
CA THR A 412 -29.08 -17.67 -8.66
C THR A 412 -29.60 -16.91 -7.44
N SER A 413 -28.88 -17.00 -6.32
CA SER A 413 -29.12 -16.21 -5.11
C SER A 413 -27.85 -15.48 -4.70
N ASP A 414 -28.02 -14.27 -4.22
CA ASP A 414 -27.03 -13.42 -3.55
C ASP A 414 -27.03 -13.62 -2.01
N GLU A 415 -28.05 -14.29 -1.46
CA GLU A 415 -28.10 -14.69 -0.06
C GLU A 415 -27.23 -15.92 0.20
N LYS A 416 -26.31 -15.83 1.18
CA LYS A 416 -25.54 -16.98 1.67
C LYS A 416 -26.40 -17.87 2.58
N LEU A 417 -27.10 -18.82 1.98
CA LEU A 417 -28.01 -19.74 2.68
C LEU A 417 -27.38 -21.12 2.91
N PRO A 418 -27.87 -21.91 3.89
CA PRO A 418 -27.46 -23.31 4.07
C PRO A 418 -27.78 -24.17 2.84
N VAL A 419 -26.92 -25.16 2.57
CA VAL A 419 -27.06 -26.09 1.42
C VAL A 419 -28.45 -26.75 1.34
N ALA A 420 -29.06 -27.09 2.48
CA ALA A 420 -30.38 -27.73 2.52
C ALA A 420 -31.46 -26.78 1.96
N GLU A 421 -31.46 -25.52 2.38
CA GLU A 421 -32.40 -24.51 1.92
C GLU A 421 -32.18 -24.15 0.44
N LEU A 422 -30.92 -24.09 -0.01
CA LEU A 422 -30.61 -23.91 -1.44
C LEU A 422 -31.18 -25.05 -2.29
N LYS A 423 -31.09 -26.30 -1.82
CA LYS A 423 -31.69 -27.45 -2.50
C LYS A 423 -33.21 -27.41 -2.48
N GLU A 424 -33.84 -26.98 -1.39
CA GLU A 424 -35.30 -26.81 -1.29
C GLU A 424 -35.82 -25.70 -2.23
N ARG A 425 -35.17 -24.53 -2.23
CA ARG A 425 -35.41 -23.45 -3.20
C ARG A 425 -35.03 -23.88 -4.63
N GLY A 426 -34.27 -24.97 -4.79
CA GLY A 426 -33.83 -25.53 -6.07
C GLY A 426 -32.81 -24.64 -6.78
N ILE A 427 -31.90 -24.03 -6.03
CA ILE A 427 -30.80 -23.17 -6.45
C ILE A 427 -29.53 -24.02 -6.61
N SER A 428 -28.93 -23.96 -7.80
CA SER A 428 -27.68 -24.67 -8.16
C SER A 428 -26.45 -23.75 -8.24
N THR A 429 -26.67 -22.44 -8.13
CA THR A 429 -25.62 -21.42 -8.24
C THR A 429 -25.86 -20.33 -7.21
N LEU A 430 -24.77 -19.88 -6.57
CA LEU A 430 -24.71 -18.71 -5.72
C LEU A 430 -23.88 -17.62 -6.37
N THR A 431 -24.17 -16.36 -6.06
CA THR A 431 -23.37 -15.22 -6.47
C THR A 431 -23.08 -14.38 -5.24
N LEU A 432 -21.93 -14.64 -4.60
CA LEU A 432 -21.58 -14.08 -3.29
C LEU A 432 -20.55 -12.96 -3.39
N HIS A 433 -20.63 -12.01 -2.47
CA HIS A 433 -19.53 -11.06 -2.26
C HIS A 433 -18.27 -11.79 -1.79
N TYR A 434 -17.08 -11.32 -2.16
CA TYR A 434 -15.82 -11.98 -1.79
C TYR A 434 -15.64 -12.08 -0.27
N SER A 435 -16.13 -11.11 0.50
CA SER A 435 -16.11 -11.14 1.97
C SER A 435 -16.92 -12.29 2.58
N GLN A 436 -17.99 -12.73 1.89
CA GLN A 436 -18.86 -13.81 2.35
C GLN A 436 -18.35 -15.20 1.92
N ALA A 437 -17.44 -15.28 0.95
CA ALA A 437 -17.02 -16.49 0.25
C ALA A 437 -15.80 -17.16 0.92
N ARG A 438 -15.97 -17.70 2.13
CA ARG A 438 -14.89 -18.41 2.85
C ARG A 438 -14.59 -19.77 2.20
N ALA A 439 -13.31 -20.18 2.20
CA ALA A 439 -12.86 -21.41 1.55
C ALA A 439 -13.55 -22.70 2.06
N GLN A 440 -13.92 -22.75 3.34
CA GLN A 440 -14.66 -23.90 3.90
C GLN A 440 -16.07 -24.00 3.31
N ASP A 441 -16.77 -22.87 3.22
CA ASP A 441 -18.13 -22.79 2.66
C ASP A 441 -18.12 -23.13 1.16
N ILE A 442 -17.15 -22.59 0.40
CA ILE A 442 -16.97 -22.88 -1.03
C ILE A 442 -16.80 -24.39 -1.27
N ARG A 443 -15.99 -25.07 -0.45
CA ARG A 443 -15.81 -26.53 -0.51
C ARG A 443 -17.10 -27.28 -0.18
N GLN A 444 -17.87 -26.82 0.81
CA GLN A 444 -19.17 -27.40 1.19
C GLN A 444 -20.22 -27.26 0.07
N PHE A 445 -20.31 -26.09 -0.56
CA PHE A 445 -21.19 -25.83 -1.70
C PHE A 445 -20.79 -26.69 -2.91
N SER A 446 -19.50 -26.69 -3.25
CA SER A 446 -18.94 -27.48 -4.36
C SER A 446 -19.23 -28.98 -4.21
N GLY A 447 -18.96 -29.55 -3.03
CA GLY A 447 -19.26 -30.95 -2.70
C GLY A 447 -20.77 -31.29 -2.66
N SER A 448 -21.63 -30.27 -2.74
CA SER A 448 -23.10 -30.40 -2.77
C SER A 448 -23.71 -30.13 -4.14
N ASN A 449 -22.89 -30.00 -5.20
CA ASN A 449 -23.24 -29.57 -6.56
C ASN A 449 -23.85 -28.16 -6.63
N VAL A 450 -23.47 -27.26 -5.71
CA VAL A 450 -23.77 -25.84 -5.76
C VAL A 450 -22.53 -25.09 -6.24
N SER A 451 -22.63 -24.45 -7.40
CA SER A 451 -21.56 -23.61 -7.94
C SER A 451 -21.54 -22.24 -7.28
N VAL A 452 -20.36 -21.69 -7.01
CA VAL A 452 -20.19 -20.36 -6.41
C VAL A 452 -19.52 -19.44 -7.44
N ASN A 453 -20.19 -18.33 -7.72
CA ASN A 453 -19.60 -17.17 -8.37
C ASN A 453 -19.23 -16.12 -7.30
N VAL A 454 -18.03 -15.55 -7.38
CA VAL A 454 -17.55 -14.55 -6.41
C VAL A 454 -17.33 -13.19 -7.07
N TYR A 455 -17.78 -12.11 -6.42
CA TYR A 455 -17.65 -10.73 -6.91
C TYR A 455 -17.33 -9.71 -5.81
N PRO A 456 -16.82 -8.52 -6.18
CA PRO A 456 -15.93 -8.31 -7.31
C PRO A 456 -14.56 -8.96 -7.05
N VAL A 457 -13.93 -9.47 -8.10
CA VAL A 457 -12.52 -9.90 -8.06
C VAL A 457 -11.79 -9.18 -9.19
N ASN A 458 -10.90 -8.28 -8.85
CA ASN A 458 -10.20 -7.39 -9.79
C ASN A 458 -8.68 -7.57 -9.73
N GLU A 459 -8.12 -7.89 -8.56
CA GLU A 459 -6.68 -8.09 -8.38
C GLU A 459 -6.23 -9.56 -8.54
N PRO A 460 -5.04 -9.81 -9.13
CA PRO A 460 -4.45 -11.15 -9.29
C PRO A 460 -4.27 -11.96 -8.01
N TRP A 461 -4.00 -11.31 -6.87
CA TRP A 461 -3.81 -11.98 -5.59
C TRP A 461 -5.12 -12.61 -5.08
N LEU A 462 -6.22 -11.84 -5.14
CA LEU A 462 -7.54 -12.31 -4.73
C LEU A 462 -8.05 -13.40 -5.67
N TYR A 463 -7.80 -13.27 -6.98
CA TYR A 463 -8.09 -14.35 -7.94
C TYR A 463 -7.33 -15.64 -7.65
N SER A 464 -6.05 -15.54 -7.25
CA SER A 464 -5.23 -16.68 -6.83
C SER A 464 -5.81 -17.34 -5.58
N LEU A 465 -6.16 -16.55 -4.56
CA LEU A 465 -6.78 -17.03 -3.32
C LEU A 465 -8.13 -17.72 -3.55
N MET A 466 -8.98 -17.16 -4.43
CA MET A 466 -10.27 -17.75 -4.80
C MET A 466 -10.11 -19.05 -5.60
N TRP A 467 -9.08 -19.14 -6.45
CA TRP A 467 -8.72 -20.39 -7.12
C TRP A 467 -8.30 -21.46 -6.11
N CYS A 468 -7.38 -21.16 -5.19
CA CYS A 468 -7.00 -22.07 -4.10
C CYS A 468 -8.18 -22.46 -3.20
N SER A 469 -9.20 -21.60 -3.09
CA SER A 469 -10.42 -21.86 -2.32
C SER A 469 -11.39 -22.83 -3.03
N GLY A 470 -11.22 -23.07 -4.33
CA GLY A 470 -12.07 -23.97 -5.13
C GLY A 470 -13.28 -23.31 -5.80
N VAL A 471 -13.24 -21.98 -5.98
CA VAL A 471 -14.31 -21.20 -6.63
C VAL A 471 -14.44 -21.57 -8.12
N GLN A 472 -15.67 -21.77 -8.61
CA GLN A 472 -15.90 -22.15 -10.01
C GLN A 472 -15.85 -20.95 -10.97
N SER A 473 -16.30 -19.76 -10.53
CA SER A 473 -16.19 -18.53 -11.33
C SER A 473 -16.01 -17.26 -10.50
N VAL A 474 -15.43 -16.24 -11.12
CA VAL A 474 -15.34 -14.89 -10.56
C VAL A 474 -15.89 -13.86 -11.53
N SER A 475 -16.52 -12.84 -10.98
CA SER A 475 -16.98 -11.65 -11.71
C SER A 475 -15.99 -10.51 -11.52
N SER A 476 -15.47 -10.00 -12.64
CA SER A 476 -14.36 -9.06 -12.67
C SER A 476 -14.67 -7.85 -13.53
N ASP A 477 -14.42 -6.66 -12.99
CA ASP A 477 -14.34 -5.39 -13.74
C ASP A 477 -13.05 -5.33 -14.58
N ALA A 478 -12.09 -6.21 -14.25
CA ALA A 478 -10.72 -6.31 -14.76
C ALA A 478 -10.41 -7.62 -15.54
N PRO A 479 -11.26 -8.13 -16.45
CA PRO A 479 -11.07 -9.46 -17.03
C PRO A 479 -9.76 -9.60 -17.82
N HIS A 480 -9.24 -8.49 -18.36
CA HIS A 480 -7.95 -8.42 -19.06
C HIS A 480 -6.72 -8.57 -18.16
N ILE A 481 -6.88 -8.38 -16.84
CA ILE A 481 -5.85 -8.64 -15.83
C ILE A 481 -5.94 -10.11 -15.43
N LEU A 482 -7.10 -10.57 -14.95
CA LEU A 482 -7.24 -11.94 -14.43
C LEU A 482 -6.99 -13.02 -15.48
N LYS A 483 -7.33 -12.76 -16.75
CA LYS A 483 -7.06 -13.71 -17.85
C LYS A 483 -5.57 -13.94 -18.09
N LYS A 484 -4.69 -13.00 -17.69
CA LYS A 484 -3.23 -13.14 -17.78
C LYS A 484 -2.59 -13.95 -16.65
N VAL A 485 -3.34 -14.35 -15.62
CA VAL A 485 -2.85 -15.16 -14.49
C VAL A 485 -2.93 -16.66 -14.88
N PRO A 486 -1.82 -17.34 -15.26
CA PRO A 486 -1.91 -18.69 -15.81
C PRO A 486 -2.12 -19.75 -14.72
N ASN A 487 -1.60 -19.51 -13.53
CA ASN A 487 -1.63 -20.31 -12.28
C ASN A 487 -1.78 -19.32 -11.11
N PRO A 488 -2.15 -19.75 -9.89
CA PRO A 488 -2.03 -18.91 -8.69
C PRO A 488 -0.62 -18.31 -8.59
N ILE A 489 -0.50 -17.03 -8.17
CA ILE A 489 0.81 -16.32 -8.10
C ILE A 489 1.82 -17.11 -7.26
N TRP A 490 1.35 -17.70 -6.17
CA TRP A 490 2.08 -18.68 -5.40
C TRP A 490 1.12 -19.78 -4.94
N ILE A 491 1.68 -20.96 -4.75
CA ILE A 491 1.06 -22.16 -4.15
C ILE A 491 2.24 -22.97 -3.60
N MET A 492 2.10 -23.51 -2.39
CA MET A 492 3.14 -24.32 -1.77
C MET A 492 2.49 -25.46 -0.96
N SER A 493 3.10 -26.63 -0.99
CA SER A 493 2.70 -27.75 -0.13
C SER A 493 2.87 -27.40 1.35
N ALA A 494 2.22 -28.17 2.22
CA ALA A 494 2.39 -28.02 3.67
C ALA A 494 3.85 -28.29 4.10
N ASP A 495 4.54 -29.21 3.41
CA ASP A 495 5.94 -29.56 3.66
C ASP A 495 6.89 -28.43 3.25
N GLU A 496 6.68 -27.80 2.09
CA GLU A 496 7.44 -26.61 1.66
C GLU A 496 7.22 -25.43 2.61
N TYR A 497 5.98 -25.18 3.03
CA TYR A 497 5.67 -24.13 4.01
C TYR A 497 6.36 -24.39 5.35
N GLY A 498 6.28 -25.62 5.86
CA GLY A 498 6.96 -26.05 7.09
C GLY A 498 8.48 -25.94 6.98
N LEU A 499 9.07 -26.30 5.83
CA LEU A 499 10.50 -26.16 5.59
C LEU A 499 10.94 -24.68 5.59
N ILE A 500 10.22 -23.81 4.88
CA ILE A 500 10.51 -22.37 4.84
C ILE A 500 10.43 -21.77 6.25
N TRP A 501 9.37 -22.10 7.00
CA TRP A 501 9.21 -21.66 8.38
C TRP A 501 10.37 -22.12 9.27
N ILE A 502 10.60 -23.43 9.38
CA ILE A 502 11.65 -24.00 10.25
C ILE A 502 13.03 -23.45 9.90
N THR A 503 13.35 -23.34 8.60
CA THR A 503 14.65 -22.79 8.17
C THR A 503 14.77 -21.29 8.47
N SER A 504 13.71 -20.50 8.30
CA SER A 504 13.72 -19.06 8.64
C SER A 504 13.92 -18.82 10.14
N ASP A 505 13.29 -19.65 10.98
CA ASP A 505 13.42 -19.59 12.44
C ASP A 505 14.83 -19.99 12.89
N LEU A 506 15.38 -21.10 12.37
CA LEU A 506 16.75 -21.54 12.67
C LEU A 506 17.80 -20.50 12.24
N ILE A 507 17.63 -19.87 11.07
CA ILE A 507 18.50 -18.79 10.58
C ILE A 507 18.40 -17.58 11.51
N SER A 508 17.18 -17.18 11.91
CA SER A 508 16.97 -16.10 12.87
C SER A 508 17.67 -16.37 14.20
N VAL A 509 17.46 -17.56 14.80
CA VAL A 509 18.11 -17.96 16.07
C VAL A 509 19.63 -17.91 15.94
N ALA A 510 20.21 -18.47 14.87
CA ALA A 510 21.65 -18.46 14.64
C ALA A 510 22.22 -17.04 14.51
N ILE A 511 21.53 -16.14 13.78
CA ILE A 511 21.92 -14.74 13.64
C ILE A 511 21.83 -14.02 14.99
N VAL A 512 20.74 -14.17 15.75
CA VAL A 512 20.57 -13.54 17.06
C VAL A 512 21.68 -14.00 18.03
N ILE A 513 21.95 -15.30 18.11
CA ILE A 513 23.05 -15.83 18.94
C ILE A 513 24.40 -15.24 18.51
N GLY A 514 24.69 -15.23 17.20
CA GLY A 514 25.90 -14.64 16.65
C GLY A 514 26.08 -13.15 16.99
N ILE A 515 25.00 -12.37 16.89
CA ILE A 515 24.97 -10.95 17.25
C ILE A 515 25.30 -10.75 18.75
N PHE A 516 24.66 -11.50 19.64
CA PHE A 516 24.89 -11.38 21.09
C PHE A 516 26.31 -11.83 21.49
N ILE A 517 26.84 -12.91 20.88
CA ILE A 517 28.23 -13.35 21.09
C ILE A 517 29.21 -12.28 20.61
N PHE A 518 29.02 -11.74 19.41
CA PHE A 518 29.89 -10.71 18.84
C PHE A 518 29.91 -9.43 19.67
N GLN A 519 28.73 -8.95 20.12
CA GLN A 519 28.60 -7.78 21.00
C GLN A 519 29.32 -7.99 22.33
N LYS A 520 29.16 -9.17 22.95
CA LYS A 520 29.85 -9.54 24.19
C LYS A 520 31.38 -9.57 23.99
N TRP A 521 31.86 -10.22 22.93
CA TRP A 521 33.29 -10.30 22.60
C TRP A 521 33.90 -8.92 22.36
N LYS A 522 33.25 -8.08 21.54
CA LYS A 522 33.66 -6.69 21.26
C LYS A 522 33.82 -5.85 22.53
N MET A 523 32.92 -6.00 23.48
CA MET A 523 32.96 -5.27 24.76
C MET A 523 33.99 -5.86 25.74
N SER A 524 34.19 -7.18 25.75
CA SER A 524 35.29 -7.82 26.49
C SER A 524 36.67 -7.36 25.98
N GLY A 525 36.86 -7.26 24.66
CA GLY A 525 38.10 -6.76 24.05
C GLY A 525 38.43 -5.31 24.42
N MET A 526 37.41 -4.46 24.58
CA MET A 526 37.61 -3.09 25.09
C MET A 526 37.91 -3.06 26.59
N ARG A 527 37.36 -3.98 27.40
CA ARG A 527 37.71 -4.10 28.83
C ARG A 527 39.12 -4.65 29.07
N SER A 528 39.69 -5.41 28.14
CA SER A 528 41.11 -5.84 28.20
C SER A 528 42.10 -4.75 27.79
N TYR A 529 41.65 -3.67 27.16
CA TYR A 529 42.48 -2.48 26.91
C TYR A 529 42.53 -1.63 28.18
N ASN A 530 43.50 -1.91 29.07
CA ASN A 530 43.66 -1.16 30.31
C ASN A 530 44.06 0.31 29.98
N PRO A 531 43.28 1.34 30.36
CA PRO A 531 43.61 2.75 30.07
C PRO A 531 44.97 3.19 30.62
N GLU A 532 45.47 2.52 31.68
CA GLU A 532 46.79 2.78 32.25
C GLU A 532 47.93 2.45 31.27
N GLN A 533 47.80 1.43 30.41
CA GLN A 533 48.82 1.08 29.43
C GLN A 533 48.98 2.15 28.34
N ILE A 534 47.90 2.87 27.98
CA ILE A 534 47.95 3.99 27.04
C ILE A 534 48.65 5.19 27.69
N MET A 535 48.37 5.47 28.98
CA MET A 535 49.01 6.57 29.70
C MET A 535 50.51 6.31 29.91
N LEU A 536 50.91 5.08 30.23
CA LEU A 536 52.32 4.69 30.36
C LEU A 536 53.07 4.68 29.02
N SER A 537 52.48 4.17 27.94
CA SER A 537 53.12 4.15 26.61
C SER A 537 53.27 5.54 25.98
N ALA A 538 52.35 6.47 26.25
CA ALA A 538 52.42 7.85 25.78
C ALA A 538 53.48 8.70 26.51
N VAL A 539 53.79 8.39 27.77
CA VAL A 539 54.78 9.14 28.58
C VAL A 539 56.23 8.76 28.26
N VAL A 540 56.49 7.53 27.80
CA VAL A 540 57.85 6.97 27.65
C VAL A 540 58.50 7.29 26.28
N ARG A 541 57.82 7.97 25.34
CA ARG A 541 58.41 8.40 24.06
C ARG A 541 58.37 9.91 23.81
N ARG A 542 59.31 10.63 24.44
CA ARG A 542 59.88 11.86 23.87
C ARG A 542 61.41 11.86 24.04
N PRO A 543 62.21 12.00 22.96
CA PRO A 543 63.64 12.29 23.10
C PRO A 543 63.80 13.70 23.68
N SER A 544 64.79 13.89 24.55
CA SER A 544 64.92 15.06 25.44
C SER A 544 65.41 16.36 24.77
N ARG A 545 65.07 16.60 23.50
CA ARG A 545 65.69 17.68 22.69
C ARG A 545 64.86 18.98 22.61
N ASP A 546 63.54 18.93 22.87
CA ASP A 546 62.65 20.09 22.80
C ASP A 546 62.48 20.87 24.12
N VAL A 547 63.02 20.38 25.24
CA VAL A 547 62.81 21.02 26.56
C VAL A 547 63.64 22.32 26.72
N ASN A 548 64.76 22.44 26.02
CA ASN A 548 65.61 23.64 26.10
C ASN A 548 65.10 24.84 25.27
N LEU A 549 64.32 24.59 24.22
CA LEU A 549 63.79 25.64 23.33
C LEU A 549 62.61 26.44 23.93
N MET A 550 62.07 25.96 25.06
CA MET A 550 60.93 26.60 25.74
C MET A 550 61.34 27.45 26.97
N LYS A 551 62.61 27.36 27.43
CA LYS A 551 63.14 28.23 28.49
C LYS A 551 63.59 29.59 27.98
N GLU A 552 64.24 29.67 26.81
CA GLU A 552 64.71 30.96 26.28
C GLU A 552 63.57 31.92 25.88
N LYS A 553 62.41 31.40 25.45
CA LYS A 553 61.28 32.24 25.02
C LYS A 553 60.38 32.78 26.15
N LEU A 554 60.61 32.37 27.40
CA LEU A 554 59.87 32.90 28.57
C LEU A 554 60.65 33.96 29.36
N ILE A 555 61.96 34.11 29.13
CA ILE A 555 62.78 35.12 29.82
C ILE A 555 62.73 36.49 29.11
N PHE A 556 62.50 36.53 27.80
CA PHE A 556 62.50 37.77 27.00
C PHE A 556 61.17 38.54 26.96
N SER A 557 60.09 38.01 27.54
CA SER A 557 58.75 38.64 27.52
C SER A 557 58.39 39.45 28.76
N GLU A 558 59.25 39.51 29.78
CA GLU A 558 58.93 40.09 31.10
C GLU A 558 59.72 41.37 31.44
N ILE A 559 60.55 41.88 30.51
CA ILE A 559 61.44 43.03 30.76
C ILE A 559 60.97 44.35 30.09
N ASN A 560 60.11 44.31 29.07
CA ASN A 560 59.66 45.53 28.36
C ASN A 560 58.19 45.89 28.64
N ASN A 561 57.98 46.57 29.77
CA ASN A 561 56.86 47.50 29.99
C ASN A 561 57.23 48.48 31.13
N GLY A 562 57.91 49.59 30.80
CA GLY A 562 58.47 50.50 31.81
C GLY A 562 59.01 51.84 31.28
N VAL A 563 58.12 52.70 30.79
CA VAL A 563 58.11 54.19 30.90
C VAL A 563 59.38 55.02 30.61
N GLY A 564 59.23 55.96 29.64
CA GLY A 564 59.96 57.25 29.54
C GLY A 564 61.35 57.20 28.87
N SER A 565 61.86 58.21 28.17
CA SER A 565 61.37 59.49 27.60
C SER A 565 62.60 60.19 26.97
N THR A 566 62.38 61.24 26.15
CA THR A 566 63.34 62.28 25.70
C THR A 566 64.55 61.90 24.80
N ASP A 567 64.47 62.43 23.57
CA ASP A 567 65.43 63.31 22.88
C ASP A 567 66.67 62.81 22.08
N GLU A 568 66.68 63.30 20.83
CA GLU A 568 67.79 63.81 20.00
C GLU A 568 68.96 62.95 19.45
N LEU A 569 68.88 62.79 18.11
CA LEU A 569 69.84 63.33 17.11
C LEU A 569 71.06 62.48 16.64
N SER A 570 71.31 62.61 15.32
CA SER A 570 72.59 62.41 14.58
C SER A 570 72.92 60.98 14.08
N VAL A 571 73.55 60.73 12.91
CA VAL A 571 73.95 61.58 11.74
C VAL A 571 74.34 60.66 10.54
N TYR A 572 73.83 60.91 9.31
CA TYR A 572 74.35 60.56 7.95
C TYR A 572 74.73 59.07 7.62
N THR A 573 74.85 58.54 6.39
CA THR A 573 74.81 58.98 4.95
C THR A 573 74.33 57.76 4.10
N GLY A 574 74.05 57.76 2.79
CA GLY A 574 73.96 58.83 1.77
C GLY A 574 74.18 58.30 0.31
N ASN A 575 73.38 58.81 -0.65
CA ASN A 575 73.53 58.77 -2.13
C ASN A 575 73.38 57.46 -2.94
N GLY A 576 72.74 57.60 -4.12
CA GLY A 576 72.83 56.64 -5.26
C GLY A 576 71.61 56.56 -6.19
N LEU A 577 71.42 57.51 -7.11
CA LEU A 577 70.58 57.31 -8.31
C LEU A 577 71.39 56.51 -9.37
N ASP A 578 70.76 55.64 -10.16
CA ASP A 578 70.28 56.00 -11.52
C ASP A 578 69.62 54.82 -12.29
N ALA A 579 69.01 55.11 -13.45
CA ALA A 579 68.19 54.19 -14.26
C ALA A 579 68.92 53.56 -15.48
N TYR A 580 68.40 52.46 -16.06
CA TYR A 580 67.90 52.37 -17.47
C TYR A 580 67.55 50.94 -17.97
N ALA A 581 66.29 50.83 -18.40
CA ALA A 581 65.63 50.08 -19.50
C ALA A 581 66.24 48.92 -20.35
N ARG A 582 65.27 48.09 -20.84
CA ARG A 582 65.05 47.45 -22.17
C ARG A 582 65.37 45.96 -22.47
N ASP A 583 64.29 45.28 -22.91
CA ASP A 583 64.08 44.46 -24.14
C ASP A 583 65.09 43.30 -24.45
N ASP A 584 64.73 42.06 -24.86
CA ASP A 584 63.74 41.65 -25.86
C ASP A 584 63.54 40.09 -25.98
N ILE A 585 62.38 39.66 -26.52
CA ILE A 585 62.08 38.50 -27.42
C ILE A 585 62.52 37.04 -27.08
N MET A 586 61.54 36.10 -27.02
CA MET A 586 61.26 35.07 -28.06
C MET A 586 60.11 34.08 -27.69
N MET A 587 59.25 33.76 -28.65
CA MET A 587 58.21 32.69 -28.66
C MET A 587 58.60 31.67 -29.77
N PRO A 588 58.19 30.36 -29.75
CA PRO A 588 56.84 30.02 -30.25
C PRO A 588 56.16 28.68 -29.80
N ALA A 589 54.83 28.73 -29.76
CA ALA A 589 53.82 27.76 -30.25
C ALA A 589 53.97 26.21 -30.14
N ARG A 590 52.88 25.54 -29.67
CA ARG A 590 52.13 24.50 -30.43
C ARG A 590 50.75 24.13 -29.84
N HIS A 591 49.82 23.81 -30.76
CA HIS A 591 48.47 23.20 -30.64
C HIS A 591 48.26 22.17 -29.50
N ALA A 592 47.06 21.87 -28.99
CA ALA A 592 45.83 21.50 -29.73
C ALA A 592 44.53 21.51 -28.87
N SER A 593 43.40 21.14 -29.47
CA SER A 593 42.03 21.29 -28.93
C SER A 593 41.32 19.99 -28.53
N LYS A 594 40.30 20.14 -27.68
CA LYS A 594 39.04 19.35 -27.57
C LYS A 594 39.11 17.80 -27.54
N LEU A 595 38.56 17.24 -26.46
CA LEU A 595 37.29 16.50 -26.55
C LEU A 595 36.51 16.64 -25.23
#